data_AF-A0A7K1E1Q6-F1
#
_entry.id   AF-A0A7K1E1Q6-F1
#
_cell.length_a   1.000
_cell.length_b   1.000
_cell.length_c   1.000
_cell.angle_alpha   90.00
_cell.angle_beta   90.00
_cell.angle_gamma   90.00
#
_symmetry.space_group_name_H-M   'P 1'
#
loop_
_entity.id
_entity.type
_entity.pdbx_description
1 polymer ?
#
loop_
_entity_poly.entity_id
_entity_poly.type
_entity_poly.pdbx_seq_one_letter_code
_entity_poly.pdbx_strand_id
1 'polypeptide(L)'
;LVGSSGAYLSYIMCRAMNRSFISVIAGGFGIEKPSASGEEETGEATEIDAQQVAEMLTNASSVIITPGYGMAVAQAQYPVAELAAQLRERGVDVRFGIHPVAGRLPGHMNVLLAEAKVPYDIVLEMDEVNDDFGDTSVVLVIGANDTVNPAAAEDPTSPIAGMPVLRVWEADNVIVFKRSMSSGYAGVANPLFYRENASMLFGDAKDRVEDILKAL
;
A
#
# COMPACT_ATOMS: atom_id res chain seq x y z
N LEU A 1 -5.53 11.60 -31.00
CA LEU A 1 -5.98 10.46 -30.17
C LEU A 1 -4.87 9.94 -29.27
N VAL A 2 -3.77 9.37 -29.81
CA VAL A 2 -2.67 8.83 -28.98
C VAL A 2 -2.01 9.90 -28.10
N GLY A 3 -1.66 11.06 -28.67
CA GLY A 3 -1.04 12.17 -27.91
C GLY A 3 -1.95 12.77 -26.83
N SER A 4 -3.26 12.89 -27.10
CA SER A 4 -4.23 13.40 -26.12
C SER A 4 -4.45 12.43 -24.96
N SER A 5 -4.46 11.12 -25.22
CA SER A 5 -4.56 10.10 -24.18
C SER A 5 -3.32 10.08 -23.28
N GLY A 6 -2.12 10.19 -23.87
CA GLY A 6 -0.87 10.28 -23.12
C GLY A 6 -0.83 11.50 -22.19
N ALA A 7 -1.19 12.68 -22.71
CA ALA A 7 -1.23 13.91 -21.92
C ALA A 7 -2.25 13.83 -20.75
N TYR A 8 -3.43 13.28 -21.01
CA TYR A 8 -4.46 13.11 -19.97
C TYR A 8 -4.03 12.12 -18.89
N LEU A 9 -3.41 10.99 -19.28
CA LEU A 9 -2.87 10.01 -18.33
C LEU A 9 -1.78 10.64 -17.46
N SER A 10 -0.85 11.39 -18.07
CA SER A 10 0.19 12.10 -17.31
C SER A 10 -0.40 13.12 -16.33
N TYR A 11 -1.47 13.83 -16.72
CA TYR A 11 -2.17 14.75 -15.83
C TYR A 11 -2.77 14.05 -14.61
N ILE A 12 -3.45 12.91 -14.79
CA ILE A 12 -4.02 12.14 -13.68
C ILE A 12 -2.92 11.64 -12.74
N MET A 13 -1.82 11.10 -13.27
CA MET A 13 -0.69 10.66 -12.44
C MET A 13 -0.09 11.80 -11.62
N CYS A 14 0.12 12.97 -12.23
CA CYS A 14 0.63 14.15 -11.55
C CYS A 14 -0.30 14.59 -10.41
N ARG A 15 -1.61 14.61 -10.68
CA ARG A 15 -2.62 14.93 -9.67
C ARG A 15 -2.64 13.92 -8.51
N ALA A 16 -2.50 12.63 -8.81
CA ALA A 16 -2.43 11.57 -7.82
C ALA A 16 -1.16 11.62 -6.94
N MET A 17 -0.07 12.23 -7.43
CA MET A 17 1.15 12.48 -6.64
C MET A 17 1.12 13.83 -5.90
N ASN A 18 0.03 14.60 -6.03
CA ASN A 18 -0.02 16.02 -5.64
C ASN A 18 1.15 16.86 -6.18
N ARG A 19 1.52 16.65 -7.46
CA ARG A 19 2.59 17.41 -8.14
C ARG A 19 2.10 18.01 -9.43
N SER A 20 2.62 19.18 -9.79
CA SER A 20 2.30 19.80 -11.08
C SER A 20 3.07 19.13 -12.23
N PHE A 21 2.43 19.01 -13.40
CA PHE A 21 3.04 18.41 -14.60
C PHE A 21 4.37 19.07 -14.99
N ILE A 22 4.45 20.40 -14.87
CA ILE A 22 5.68 21.16 -15.14
C ILE A 22 6.79 20.82 -14.14
N SER A 23 6.46 20.67 -12.84
CA SER A 23 7.44 20.28 -11.80
C SER A 23 8.06 18.90 -12.06
N VAL A 24 7.25 17.96 -12.55
CA VAL A 24 7.69 16.59 -12.87
C VAL A 24 8.63 16.58 -14.07
N ILE A 25 8.27 17.28 -15.16
CA ILE A 25 9.09 17.33 -16.40
C ILE A 25 10.36 18.16 -16.22
N ALA A 26 10.30 19.27 -15.48
CA ALA A 26 11.46 20.14 -15.23
C ALA A 26 12.45 19.57 -14.20
N GLY A 27 12.25 18.33 -13.72
CA GLY A 27 13.17 17.67 -12.81
C GLY A 27 13.25 18.32 -11.43
N GLY A 28 12.16 18.94 -10.94
CA GLY A 28 12.16 19.61 -9.63
C GLY A 28 13.06 20.85 -9.56
N PHE A 29 13.27 21.57 -10.67
CA PHE A 29 13.96 22.87 -10.64
C PHE A 29 13.20 23.83 -9.71
N GLY A 30 13.76 24.12 -8.54
CA GLY A 30 13.20 25.02 -7.54
C GLY A 30 12.44 24.38 -6.38
N ILE A 31 12.35 23.04 -6.31
CA ILE A 31 11.95 22.36 -5.08
C ILE A 31 13.25 21.84 -4.45
N GLU A 32 13.89 22.67 -3.61
CA GLU A 32 14.85 22.13 -2.65
C GLU A 32 14.16 20.96 -1.96
N LYS A 33 14.81 19.77 -1.96
CA LYS A 33 14.41 18.73 -1.01
C LYS A 33 14.38 19.43 0.34
N PRO A 34 13.22 19.52 1.02
CA PRO A 34 13.23 20.00 2.39
C PRO A 34 14.24 19.09 3.09
N SER A 35 15.28 19.68 3.68
CA SER A 35 16.07 18.97 4.68
C SER A 35 15.05 18.43 5.67
N ALA A 36 14.89 17.11 5.69
CA ALA A 36 13.98 16.44 6.60
C ALA A 36 14.32 16.91 8.01
N SER A 37 13.52 17.84 8.50
CA SER A 37 13.47 18.30 9.88
C SER A 37 12.14 17.82 10.48
N GLY A 38 11.62 16.71 9.95
CA GLY A 38 10.57 15.94 10.58
C GLY A 38 11.15 15.20 11.77
N GLU A 39 10.41 15.23 12.86
CA GLU A 39 10.72 14.67 14.17
C GLU A 39 11.38 13.28 14.08
N GLU A 40 12.29 13.02 15.02
CA GLU A 40 12.97 11.73 15.20
C GLU A 40 11.97 10.57 15.11
N GLU A 41 12.43 9.41 14.62
CA GLU A 41 11.67 8.15 14.63
C GLU A 41 11.29 7.80 16.07
N THR A 42 10.18 8.36 16.57
CA THR A 42 9.73 8.11 17.93
C THR A 42 8.75 6.95 17.93
N GLY A 43 9.28 5.76 18.10
CA GLY A 43 8.49 4.55 18.35
C GLY A 43 9.30 3.29 18.14
N GLU A 44 8.99 2.24 18.90
CA GLU A 44 9.44 0.88 18.61
C GLU A 44 8.39 0.25 17.69
N ALA A 45 8.81 -0.25 16.52
CA ALA A 45 7.90 -0.91 15.60
C ALA A 45 7.53 -2.29 16.16
N THR A 46 6.23 -2.58 16.26
CA THR A 46 5.75 -3.89 16.72
C THR A 46 6.02 -4.93 15.64
N GLU A 47 6.74 -6.00 15.95
CA GLU A 47 6.96 -7.11 15.02
C GLU A 47 5.89 -8.20 15.19
N ILE A 48 5.54 -8.86 14.08
CA ILE A 48 4.62 -10.00 14.06
C ILE A 48 5.16 -11.09 13.13
N ASP A 49 4.92 -12.35 13.46
CA ASP A 49 5.27 -13.48 12.60
C ASP A 49 4.11 -13.95 11.69
N ALA A 50 4.44 -14.82 10.74
CA ALA A 50 3.46 -15.32 9.77
C ALA A 50 2.34 -16.17 10.42
N GLN A 51 2.63 -16.84 11.53
CA GLN A 51 1.66 -17.70 12.22
C GLN A 51 0.62 -16.83 12.93
N GLN A 52 1.06 -15.79 13.65
CA GLN A 52 0.18 -14.82 14.28
C GLN A 52 -0.69 -14.09 13.24
N VAL A 53 -0.13 -13.75 12.07
CA VAL A 53 -0.92 -13.17 10.98
C VAL A 53 -1.96 -14.15 10.44
N ALA A 54 -1.63 -15.43 10.26
CA ALA A 54 -2.60 -16.44 9.84
C ALA A 54 -3.74 -16.63 10.86
N GLU A 55 -3.43 -16.60 12.16
CA GLU A 55 -4.42 -16.63 13.24
C GLU A 55 -5.34 -15.40 13.20
N MET A 56 -4.79 -14.20 12.99
CA MET A 56 -5.59 -12.98 12.83
C MET A 56 -6.52 -13.06 11.62
N LEU A 57 -5.99 -13.49 10.46
CA LEU A 57 -6.75 -13.61 9.22
C LEU A 57 -7.86 -14.67 9.31
N THR A 58 -7.64 -15.74 10.08
CA THR A 58 -8.66 -16.78 10.31
C THR A 58 -9.84 -16.26 11.14
N ASN A 59 -9.59 -15.30 12.03
CA ASN A 59 -10.62 -14.69 12.90
C ASN A 59 -11.22 -13.39 12.34
N ALA A 60 -10.69 -12.89 11.22
CA ALA A 60 -11.15 -11.65 10.59
C ALA A 60 -12.49 -11.85 9.86
N SER A 61 -13.38 -10.87 9.95
CA SER A 61 -14.60 -10.84 9.12
C SER A 61 -14.34 -10.16 7.76
N SER A 62 -13.44 -9.18 7.73
CA SER A 62 -13.08 -8.42 6.53
C SER A 62 -11.57 -8.18 6.43
N VAL A 63 -11.03 -8.31 5.22
CA VAL A 63 -9.61 -8.12 4.90
C VAL A 63 -9.46 -7.25 3.67
N ILE A 64 -8.71 -6.16 3.77
CA ILE A 64 -8.31 -5.36 2.60
C ILE A 64 -6.82 -5.55 2.33
N ILE A 65 -6.47 -5.88 1.09
CA ILE A 65 -5.08 -6.02 0.65
C ILE A 65 -4.70 -4.78 -0.15
N THR A 66 -3.67 -4.05 0.28
CA THR A 66 -3.17 -2.87 -0.42
C THR A 66 -1.78 -3.16 -1.02
N PRO A 67 -1.70 -3.58 -2.29
CA PRO A 67 -0.44 -3.94 -2.92
C PRO A 67 0.37 -2.71 -3.35
N GLY A 68 1.69 -2.84 -3.28
CA GLY A 68 2.64 -1.83 -3.76
C GLY A 68 3.75 -2.43 -4.60
N TYR A 69 4.73 -1.60 -4.95
CA TYR A 69 5.85 -2.01 -5.81
C TYR A 69 6.66 -3.18 -5.23
N GLY A 70 6.75 -3.31 -3.91
CA GLY A 70 7.44 -4.44 -3.28
C GLY A 70 6.82 -5.79 -3.62
N MET A 71 5.49 -5.87 -3.79
CA MET A 71 4.81 -7.08 -4.25
C MET A 71 5.27 -7.48 -5.67
N ALA A 72 5.39 -6.50 -6.56
CA ALA A 72 5.84 -6.73 -7.93
C ALA A 72 7.30 -7.20 -7.99
N VAL A 73 8.19 -6.59 -7.18
CA VAL A 73 9.60 -6.97 -7.11
C VAL A 73 9.78 -8.40 -6.61
N ALA A 74 8.98 -8.81 -5.62
CA ALA A 74 9.00 -10.17 -5.07
C ALA A 74 8.26 -11.20 -5.96
N GLN A 75 7.57 -10.76 -7.01
CA GLN A 75 6.64 -11.59 -7.79
C GLN A 75 5.60 -12.30 -6.93
N ALA A 76 5.09 -11.60 -5.91
CA ALA A 76 4.18 -12.14 -4.91
C ALA A 76 2.70 -12.13 -5.32
N GLN A 77 2.35 -11.64 -6.52
CA GLN A 77 0.96 -11.53 -6.96
C GLN A 77 0.21 -12.88 -6.97
N TYR A 78 0.91 -13.97 -7.29
CA TYR A 78 0.33 -15.32 -7.34
C TYR A 78 -0.05 -15.84 -5.94
N PRO A 79 0.88 -15.92 -4.96
CA PRO A 79 0.49 -16.34 -3.61
C PRO A 79 -0.46 -15.35 -2.92
N VAL A 80 -0.42 -14.05 -3.25
CA VAL A 80 -1.41 -13.09 -2.75
C VAL A 80 -2.81 -13.38 -3.29
N ALA A 81 -2.93 -13.74 -4.57
CA ALA A 81 -4.21 -14.16 -5.14
C ALA A 81 -4.72 -15.46 -4.51
N GLU A 82 -3.83 -16.42 -4.25
CA GLU A 82 -4.16 -17.67 -3.54
C GLU A 82 -4.63 -17.40 -2.11
N LEU A 83 -3.94 -16.52 -1.38
CA LEU A 83 -4.33 -16.10 -0.03
C LEU A 83 -5.73 -15.49 -0.03
N ALA A 84 -6.01 -14.57 -0.96
CA ALA A 84 -7.33 -13.97 -1.09
C ALA A 84 -8.40 -15.03 -1.41
N ALA A 85 -8.11 -16.01 -2.27
CA ALA A 85 -9.03 -17.08 -2.59
C ALA A 85 -9.34 -17.96 -1.38
N GLN A 86 -8.32 -18.42 -0.64
CA GLN A 86 -8.52 -19.28 0.54
C GLN A 86 -9.31 -18.58 1.65
N LEU A 87 -9.06 -17.28 1.89
CA LEU A 87 -9.82 -16.50 2.86
C LEU A 87 -11.28 -16.33 2.44
N ARG A 88 -11.55 -16.08 1.15
CA ARG A 88 -12.92 -16.01 0.62
C ARG A 88 -13.66 -17.35 0.71
N GLU A 89 -12.98 -18.47 0.49
CA GLU A 89 -13.56 -19.81 0.68
C GLU A 89 -14.00 -20.05 2.14
N ARG A 90 -13.35 -19.40 3.09
CA ARG A 90 -13.71 -19.41 4.52
C ARG A 90 -14.79 -18.39 4.90
N GLY A 91 -15.28 -17.61 3.93
CA GLY A 91 -16.33 -16.61 4.14
C GLY A 91 -15.86 -15.24 4.61
N VAL A 92 -14.55 -14.96 4.57
CA VAL A 92 -13.98 -13.63 4.85
C VAL A 92 -14.27 -12.70 3.66
N ASP A 93 -14.72 -11.47 3.92
CA ASP A 93 -14.83 -10.44 2.88
C ASP A 93 -13.44 -9.92 2.50
N VAL A 94 -12.93 -10.33 1.34
CA VAL A 94 -11.59 -9.93 0.87
C VAL A 94 -11.67 -9.02 -0.34
N ARG A 95 -11.06 -7.83 -0.20
CA ARG A 95 -11.01 -6.80 -1.24
C ARG A 95 -9.58 -6.30 -1.44
N PHE A 96 -9.29 -5.77 -2.61
CA PHE A 96 -8.02 -5.13 -2.94
C PHE A 96 -8.21 -3.63 -3.07
N GLY A 97 -7.41 -2.84 -2.35
CA GLY A 97 -7.40 -1.38 -2.46
C GLY A 97 -6.21 -0.90 -3.28
N ILE A 98 -6.48 -0.32 -4.45
CA ILE A 98 -5.44 0.09 -5.40
C ILE A 98 -5.24 1.59 -5.37
N HIS A 99 -4.02 2.01 -5.05
CA HIS A 99 -3.62 3.40 -5.21
C HIS A 99 -3.27 3.67 -6.69
N PRO A 100 -3.72 4.80 -7.29
CA PRO A 100 -3.51 5.10 -8.71
C PRO A 100 -2.03 5.21 -9.18
N VAL A 101 -1.08 5.36 -8.24
CA VAL A 101 0.35 5.45 -8.52
C VAL A 101 1.15 4.33 -7.84
N ALA A 102 0.47 3.28 -7.37
CA ALA A 102 1.15 2.09 -6.87
C ALA A 102 1.94 1.40 -8.00
N GLY A 103 3.23 1.15 -7.75
CA GLY A 103 4.13 0.53 -8.71
C GLY A 103 4.99 1.53 -9.48
N ARG A 104 5.33 1.19 -10.73
CA ARG A 104 6.17 2.02 -11.62
C ARG A 104 5.54 2.32 -12.98
N LEU A 105 4.31 1.88 -13.20
CA LEU A 105 3.56 2.05 -14.43
C LEU A 105 2.12 2.41 -14.07
N PRO A 106 1.40 3.19 -14.91
CA PRO A 106 -0.04 3.38 -14.73
C PRO A 106 -0.76 2.02 -14.70
N GLY A 107 -1.59 1.78 -13.68
CA GLY A 107 -2.33 0.53 -13.53
C GLY A 107 -1.45 -0.71 -13.28
N HIS A 108 -0.22 -0.53 -12.78
CA HIS A 108 0.74 -1.64 -12.59
C HIS A 108 0.11 -2.75 -11.73
N MET A 109 -0.51 -2.41 -10.60
CA MET A 109 -1.11 -3.40 -9.71
C MET A 109 -2.31 -4.10 -10.36
N ASN A 110 -3.18 -3.36 -11.06
CA ASN A 110 -4.34 -3.93 -11.75
C ASN A 110 -3.89 -4.99 -12.77
N VAL A 111 -2.81 -4.73 -13.52
CA VAL A 111 -2.26 -5.70 -14.51
C VAL A 111 -1.74 -6.96 -13.81
N LEU A 112 -0.97 -6.83 -12.73
CA LEU A 112 -0.43 -7.99 -12.01
C LEU A 112 -1.52 -8.84 -11.35
N LEU A 113 -2.55 -8.19 -10.78
CA LEU A 113 -3.69 -8.89 -10.19
C LEU A 113 -4.52 -9.59 -11.26
N ALA A 114 -4.71 -8.96 -12.43
CA ALA A 114 -5.37 -9.58 -13.57
C ALA A 114 -4.57 -10.80 -14.10
N GLU A 115 -3.24 -10.70 -14.18
CA GLU A 115 -2.36 -11.81 -14.54
C GLU A 115 -2.48 -12.98 -13.55
N ALA A 116 -2.56 -12.66 -12.25
CA ALA A 116 -2.81 -13.62 -11.18
C ALA A 116 -4.28 -14.09 -11.09
N LYS A 117 -5.14 -13.67 -12.03
CA LYS A 117 -6.57 -14.04 -12.14
C LYS A 117 -7.42 -13.64 -10.93
N VAL A 118 -7.06 -12.54 -10.26
CA VAL A 118 -7.92 -11.94 -9.23
C VAL A 118 -9.18 -11.40 -9.90
N PRO A 119 -10.38 -11.74 -9.39
CA PRO A 119 -11.64 -11.21 -9.93
C PRO A 119 -11.72 -9.68 -9.82
N TYR A 120 -12.12 -9.00 -10.89
CA TYR A 120 -12.16 -7.54 -10.95
C TYR A 120 -13.16 -6.90 -9.97
N ASP A 121 -14.21 -7.62 -9.59
CA ASP A 121 -15.25 -7.17 -8.65
C ASP A 121 -14.73 -6.94 -7.23
N ILE A 122 -13.59 -7.55 -6.88
CA ILE A 122 -12.93 -7.35 -5.58
C ILE A 122 -11.70 -6.45 -5.68
N VAL A 123 -11.45 -5.82 -6.84
CA VAL A 123 -10.35 -4.88 -7.04
C VAL A 123 -10.92 -3.48 -7.14
N LEU A 124 -10.75 -2.71 -6.06
CA LEU A 124 -11.33 -1.38 -5.89
C LEU A 124 -10.25 -0.31 -6.04
N GLU A 125 -10.60 0.79 -6.68
CA GLU A 125 -9.75 1.97 -6.71
C GLU A 125 -9.79 2.70 -5.36
N MET A 126 -8.75 3.48 -5.05
CA MET A 126 -8.61 4.17 -3.76
C MET A 126 -9.84 4.98 -3.36
N ASP A 127 -10.49 5.68 -4.30
CA ASP A 127 -11.68 6.49 -4.01
C ASP A 127 -12.91 5.64 -3.66
N GLU A 128 -12.94 4.36 -4.06
CA GLU A 128 -14.05 3.44 -3.79
C GLU A 128 -13.89 2.72 -2.45
N VAL A 129 -12.65 2.48 -2.00
CA VAL A 129 -12.35 1.68 -0.80
C VAL A 129 -12.04 2.52 0.44
N ASN A 130 -11.70 3.80 0.28
CA ASN A 130 -11.16 4.61 1.38
C ASN A 130 -12.13 4.83 2.53
N ASP A 131 -13.44 4.79 2.30
CA ASP A 131 -14.45 4.96 3.36
C ASP A 131 -14.74 3.66 4.12
N ASP A 132 -14.25 2.51 3.63
CA ASP A 132 -14.50 1.19 4.22
C ASP A 132 -13.40 0.76 5.20
N PHE A 133 -12.26 1.47 5.26
CA PHE A 133 -11.15 1.10 6.15
C PHE A 133 -11.56 1.11 7.62
N GLY A 134 -12.40 2.05 8.05
CA GLY A 134 -12.88 2.14 9.43
C GLY A 134 -13.70 0.93 9.92
N ASP A 135 -14.27 0.15 8.99
CA ASP A 135 -15.05 -1.06 9.29
C ASP A 135 -14.29 -2.35 8.90
N THR A 136 -12.97 -2.26 8.68
CA THR A 136 -12.12 -3.37 8.23
C THR A 136 -11.33 -3.99 9.38
N SER A 137 -11.41 -5.33 9.53
CA SER A 137 -10.73 -6.03 10.62
C SER A 137 -9.21 -6.09 10.45
N VAL A 138 -8.72 -6.39 9.24
CA VAL A 138 -7.29 -6.49 8.96
C VAL A 138 -6.95 -5.89 7.60
N VAL A 139 -5.93 -5.05 7.53
CA VAL A 139 -5.35 -4.56 6.29
C VAL A 139 -3.97 -5.16 6.07
N LEU A 140 -3.74 -5.79 4.91
CA LEU A 140 -2.42 -6.29 4.50
C LEU A 140 -1.76 -5.30 3.54
N VAL A 141 -0.77 -4.57 4.03
CA VAL A 141 0.03 -3.61 3.26
C VAL A 141 1.22 -4.34 2.64
N ILE A 142 1.10 -4.77 1.38
CA ILE A 142 2.09 -5.63 0.73
C ILE A 142 3.04 -4.82 -0.16
N GLY A 143 4.19 -4.40 0.39
CA GLY A 143 5.22 -3.71 -0.37
C GLY A 143 4.84 -2.29 -0.83
N ALA A 144 3.87 -1.68 -0.17
CA ALA A 144 3.54 -0.26 -0.27
C ALA A 144 4.25 0.55 0.84
N ASN A 145 4.50 1.84 0.59
CA ASN A 145 5.08 2.73 1.59
C ASN A 145 4.47 4.13 1.47
N ASP A 146 4.83 4.87 0.42
CA ASP A 146 4.40 6.27 0.28
C ASP A 146 2.87 6.37 0.10
N THR A 147 2.25 5.40 -0.58
CA THR A 147 0.80 5.33 -0.86
C THR A 147 -0.08 5.04 0.35
N VAL A 148 0.52 4.74 1.50
CA VAL A 148 -0.17 4.45 2.78
C VAL A 148 0.40 5.32 3.91
N ASN A 149 1.15 6.37 3.58
CA ASN A 149 1.86 7.17 4.58
C ASN A 149 0.93 8.26 5.17
N PRO A 150 0.62 8.22 6.48
CA PRO A 150 -0.26 9.19 7.11
C PRO A 150 0.27 10.62 7.06
N ALA A 151 1.60 10.81 6.95
CA ALA A 151 2.21 12.13 6.84
C ALA A 151 1.71 12.92 5.62
N ALA A 152 1.19 12.25 4.59
CA ALA A 152 0.56 12.93 3.46
C ALA A 152 -0.73 13.67 3.85
N ALA A 153 -1.46 13.19 4.86
CA ALA A 153 -2.73 13.76 5.32
C ALA A 153 -2.57 14.58 6.61
N GLU A 154 -1.69 14.16 7.51
CA GLU A 154 -1.62 14.68 8.88
C GLU A 154 -0.49 15.70 9.12
N ASP A 155 0.55 15.69 8.27
CA ASP A 155 1.72 16.56 8.42
C ASP A 155 1.85 17.56 7.24
N PRO A 156 1.47 18.84 7.43
CA PRO A 156 1.60 19.87 6.40
C PRO A 156 3.04 20.17 5.97
N THR A 157 4.03 19.76 6.77
CA THR A 157 5.46 19.99 6.50
C THR A 157 6.10 18.85 5.69
N SER A 158 5.40 17.71 5.57
CA SER A 158 5.86 16.55 4.85
C SER A 158 6.07 16.84 3.35
N PRO A 159 7.14 16.32 2.71
CA PRO A 159 7.33 16.44 1.26
C PRO A 159 6.20 15.82 0.42
N ILE A 160 5.36 14.97 1.01
CA ILE A 160 4.21 14.32 0.39
C ILE A 160 2.87 14.87 0.89
N ALA A 161 2.87 16.00 1.61
CA ALA A 161 1.65 16.64 2.12
C ALA A 161 0.64 16.90 0.98
N GLY A 162 -0.62 16.53 1.22
CA GLY A 162 -1.72 16.65 0.27
C GLY A 162 -1.78 15.57 -0.81
N MET A 163 -0.85 14.60 -0.83
CA MET A 163 -0.98 13.42 -1.67
C MET A 163 -2.16 12.57 -1.18
N PRO A 164 -3.16 12.26 -2.03
CA PRO A 164 -4.18 11.28 -1.69
C PRO A 164 -3.50 9.95 -1.37
N VAL A 165 -3.89 9.29 -0.28
CA VAL A 165 -3.33 8.01 0.16
C VAL A 165 -4.45 7.06 0.59
N LEU A 166 -4.14 5.76 0.65
CA LEU A 166 -5.02 4.77 1.26
C LEU A 166 -4.95 4.94 2.79
N ARG A 167 -6.09 5.22 3.44
CA ARG A 167 -6.17 5.48 4.89
C ARG A 167 -6.19 4.19 5.71
N VAL A 168 -5.23 3.32 5.44
CA VAL A 168 -5.14 1.97 6.02
C VAL A 168 -5.10 1.98 7.56
N TRP A 169 -4.62 3.08 8.16
CA TRP A 169 -4.54 3.26 9.60
C TRP A 169 -5.89 3.40 10.30
N GLU A 170 -6.98 3.59 9.55
CA GLU A 170 -8.34 3.64 10.10
C GLU A 170 -8.89 2.24 10.43
N ALA A 171 -8.26 1.17 9.94
CA ALA A 171 -8.65 -0.21 10.21
C ALA A 171 -8.27 -0.70 11.62
N ASP A 172 -8.92 -1.78 12.07
CA ASP A 172 -8.67 -2.37 13.40
C ASP A 172 -7.22 -2.84 13.55
N ASN A 173 -6.67 -3.48 12.52
CA ASN A 173 -5.28 -3.95 12.48
C ASN A 173 -4.64 -3.75 11.11
N VAL A 174 -3.37 -3.36 11.08
CA VAL A 174 -2.59 -3.15 9.86
C VAL A 174 -1.31 -3.99 9.91
N ILE A 175 -1.14 -4.88 8.93
CA ILE A 175 0.06 -5.70 8.81
C ILE A 175 0.89 -5.21 7.63
N VAL A 176 2.11 -4.74 7.90
CA VAL A 176 2.99 -4.16 6.89
C VAL A 176 4.08 -5.14 6.51
N PHE A 177 4.09 -5.54 5.23
CA PHE A 177 5.11 -6.44 4.69
C PHE A 177 6.28 -5.63 4.15
N LYS A 178 7.46 -5.81 4.74
CA LYS A 178 8.68 -5.11 4.32
C LYS A 178 9.93 -5.94 4.63
N ARG A 179 11.03 -5.71 3.92
CA ARG A 179 12.30 -6.42 4.16
C ARG A 179 13.13 -5.82 5.31
N SER A 180 12.98 -4.53 5.57
CA SER A 180 13.75 -3.73 6.53
C SER A 180 13.02 -2.41 6.76
N MET A 181 13.40 -1.58 7.73
CA MET A 181 12.80 -0.24 7.96
C MET A 181 13.18 0.83 6.91
N SER A 182 13.66 0.44 5.73
CA SER A 182 14.08 1.39 4.70
C SER A 182 12.92 2.22 4.13
N SER A 183 13.21 3.47 3.80
CA SER A 183 12.27 4.45 3.24
C SER A 183 11.75 4.08 1.84
N GLY A 184 10.65 4.71 1.44
CA GLY A 184 10.03 4.55 0.12
C GLY A 184 10.74 5.35 -0.97
N TYR A 185 10.04 5.59 -2.08
CA TYR A 185 10.58 6.36 -3.19
C TYR A 185 10.78 7.83 -2.81
N ALA A 186 9.85 8.39 -2.03
CA ALA A 186 9.93 9.76 -1.54
C ALA A 186 11.07 10.00 -0.54
N GLY A 187 11.64 8.94 0.05
CA GLY A 187 12.70 9.05 1.06
C GLY A 187 12.23 9.64 2.39
N VAL A 188 10.92 9.61 2.66
CA VAL A 188 10.31 10.12 3.90
C VAL A 188 10.06 8.95 4.86
N ALA A 189 10.20 9.20 6.16
CA ALA A 189 9.78 8.26 7.20
C ALA A 189 8.26 8.05 7.13
N ASN A 190 7.78 6.91 7.61
CA ASN A 190 6.36 6.59 7.59
C ASN A 190 5.85 6.34 9.02
N PRO A 191 5.09 7.30 9.59
CA PRO A 191 4.51 7.17 10.94
C PRO A 191 3.61 5.94 11.11
N LEU A 192 3.07 5.37 10.03
CA LEU A 192 2.25 4.16 10.09
C LEU A 192 2.95 3.02 10.83
N PHE A 193 4.27 2.88 10.67
CA PHE A 193 5.03 1.74 11.20
C PHE A 193 5.17 1.74 12.73
N TYR A 194 4.77 2.84 13.37
CA TYR A 194 4.88 3.05 14.81
C TYR A 194 3.50 3.21 15.47
N ARG A 195 2.40 3.01 14.74
CA ARG A 195 1.05 3.08 15.29
C ARG A 195 0.73 1.81 16.09
N GLU A 196 -0.09 1.96 17.13
CA GLU A 196 -0.47 0.86 18.03
C GLU A 196 -1.19 -0.29 17.32
N ASN A 197 -1.98 0.02 16.28
CA ASN A 197 -2.69 -0.96 15.46
C ASN A 197 -1.87 -1.50 14.28
N ALA A 198 -0.59 -1.13 14.16
CA ALA A 198 0.27 -1.53 13.05
C ALA A 198 1.38 -2.49 13.52
N SER A 199 1.51 -3.60 12.81
CA SER A 199 2.55 -4.60 13.04
C SER A 199 3.35 -4.87 11.78
N MET A 200 4.65 -5.08 11.94
CA MET A 200 5.63 -5.29 10.87
C MET A 200 5.88 -6.79 10.67
N LEU A 201 5.59 -7.29 9.47
CA LEU A 201 5.96 -8.63 9.06
C LEU A 201 7.20 -8.55 8.17
N PHE A 202 8.36 -8.81 8.77
CA PHE A 202 9.64 -8.67 8.09
C PHE A 202 9.99 -9.86 7.19
N GLY A 203 10.42 -9.58 5.95
CA GLY A 203 10.89 -10.60 5.01
C GLY A 203 10.61 -10.23 3.54
N ASP A 204 10.98 -11.13 2.63
CA ASP A 204 10.50 -11.04 1.26
C ASP A 204 8.97 -11.25 1.21
N ALA A 205 8.28 -10.42 0.43
CA ALA A 205 6.82 -10.43 0.42
C ALA A 205 6.24 -11.78 -0.06
N LYS A 206 6.90 -12.44 -1.01
CA LYS A 206 6.46 -13.73 -1.53
C LYS A 206 6.58 -14.79 -0.44
N ASP A 207 7.76 -14.90 0.16
CA ASP A 207 8.05 -15.89 1.20
C ASP A 207 7.11 -15.71 2.41
N ARG A 208 6.87 -14.46 2.83
CA ARG A 208 5.96 -14.17 3.96
C ARG A 208 4.52 -14.58 3.66
N VAL A 209 4.01 -14.31 2.46
CA VAL A 209 2.66 -14.73 2.07
C VAL A 209 2.57 -16.26 1.96
N GLU A 210 3.59 -16.93 1.42
CA GLU A 210 3.66 -18.39 1.38
C GLU A 210 3.71 -19.03 2.77
N ASP A 211 4.39 -18.40 3.74
CA ASP A 211 4.40 -18.87 5.12
C ASP A 211 3.04 -18.70 5.81
N ILE A 212 2.33 -17.60 5.55
CA ILE A 212 0.94 -17.43 6.00
C ILE A 212 0.04 -18.51 5.40
N LEU A 213 0.15 -18.77 4.08
CA LEU A 213 -0.62 -19.80 3.39
C LEU A 213 -0.41 -21.21 3.99
N LYS A 214 0.81 -21.53 4.44
CA LYS A 214 1.09 -22.82 5.10
C LYS A 214 0.44 -22.92 6.50
N ALA A 215 0.17 -21.78 7.13
CA ALA A 215 -0.36 -21.69 8.48
C ALA A 215 -1.89 -21.51 8.55
N LEU A 216 -2.53 -21.18 7.42
CA LEU A 216 -4.00 -21.05 7.30
C LEU A 216 -4.70 -22.40 7.23
#